data_AF-A0A350IYK1-F1
#
_entry.id   AF-A0A350IYK1-F1
#
_cell.length_a   1.000
_cell.length_b   1.000
_cell.length_c   1.000
_cell.angle_alpha   90.00
_cell.angle_beta   90.00
_cell.angle_gamma   90.00
#
_symmetry.space_group_name_H-M   'P 1'
#
loop_
_entity.id
_entity.type
_entity.pdbx_description
1 polymer ?
#
loop_
_entity_poly.entity_id
_entity_poly.type
_entity_poly.pdbx_seq_one_letter_code
_entity_poly.pdbx_strand_id
1 'polypeptide(L)' 'MKRSAGILMPISSLPSPYGIGTMGQAARDFIDFCEKSGQSYWQVLPIGPTGYGDSPYQS' A
#
# COMPACT_ATOMS: atom_id res chain seq x y z
N MET A 1 -24.80 5.92 -1.27
CA MET A 1 -23.39 5.52 -1.02
C MET A 1 -23.37 4.77 0.32
N LYS A 2 -22.74 3.59 0.42
CA LYS A 2 -22.67 2.82 1.68
C LYS A 2 -21.53 3.37 2.54
N ARG A 3 -21.75 3.54 3.85
CA ARG A 3 -20.69 3.95 4.80
C ARG A 3 -19.57 2.91 4.76
N SER A 4 -18.33 3.38 4.70
CA SER A 4 -17.13 2.56 4.58
C SER A 4 -15.92 3.29 5.17
N ALA A 5 -14.86 2.54 5.43
CA ALA A 5 -13.57 3.03 5.93
C ALA A 5 -12.42 2.34 5.17
N GLY A 6 -11.22 2.90 5.27
CA GLY A 6 -10.04 2.37 4.62
C GLY A 6 -8.75 2.92 5.20
N ILE A 7 -7.62 2.36 4.75
CA ILE A 7 -6.28 2.75 5.16
C ILE A 7 -5.51 3.29 3.95
N LEU A 8 -4.81 4.41 4.13
CA LEU A 8 -3.78 4.89 3.21
C LEU A 8 -2.44 4.28 3.63
N MET A 9 -1.84 3.48 2.76
CA MET A 9 -0.50 2.93 2.98
C MET A 9 0.21 2.73 1.63
N PRO A 10 1.35 3.39 1.37
CA PRO A 10 2.14 3.14 0.17
C PRO A 10 2.66 1.68 0.15
N ILE A 11 2.75 1.08 -1.03
CA ILE A 11 3.28 -0.30 -1.17
C ILE A 11 4.72 -0.38 -0.65
N SER A 12 5.53 0.65 -0.90
CA SER A 12 6.92 0.73 -0.44
C SER A 12 7.07 0.69 1.08
N SER A 13 6.02 1.05 1.84
CA SER A 13 5.99 1.01 3.30
C SER A 13 5.67 -0.36 3.89
N LEU A 14 5.32 -1.35 3.06
CA LEU A 14 5.11 -2.73 3.53
C LEU A 14 6.41 -3.30 4.11
N PRO A 15 6.32 -4.14 5.15
CA PRO A 15 7.49 -4.83 5.68
C PRO A 15 8.08 -5.75 4.61
N SER A 16 9.40 -5.74 4.49
CA SER A 16 10.11 -6.50 3.47
C SER A 16 11.54 -6.81 3.92
N PRO A 17 12.05 -8.02 3.67
CA PRO A 17 13.44 -8.36 3.94
C PRO A 17 14.41 -7.74 2.90
N TYR A 18 13.90 -7.10 1.85
CA TYR A 18 14.69 -6.58 0.72
C TYR A 18 14.84 -5.05 0.71
N GLY A 19 14.54 -4.39 1.84
CA GLY A 19 14.71 -2.94 2.00
C GLY A 19 13.55 -2.08 1.50
N ILE A 20 12.65 -2.62 0.66
CA ILE A 20 11.43 -1.92 0.21
C ILE A 20 10.25 -2.87 0.12
N GLY A 21 9.06 -2.39 0.47
CA GLY A 21 7.80 -3.12 0.33
C GLY A 21 7.49 -3.46 -1.13
N THR A 22 6.90 -4.63 -1.35
CA THR A 22 6.56 -5.15 -2.69
C THR A 22 5.15 -5.74 -2.71
N MET A 23 4.61 -6.01 -3.90
CA MET A 23 3.35 -6.74 -4.07
C MET A 23 3.51 -8.25 -3.83
N GLY A 24 4.05 -8.63 -2.67
CA GLY A 24 4.33 -10.01 -2.25
C GLY A 24 3.43 -10.49 -1.11
N GLN A 25 3.92 -11.43 -0.30
CA GLN A 25 3.17 -12.02 0.83
C GLN A 25 2.71 -10.94 1.83
N ALA A 26 3.58 -9.99 2.19
CA ALA A 26 3.24 -8.90 3.10
C ALA A 26 2.05 -8.05 2.62
N ALA A 27 1.89 -7.86 1.30
CA ALA A 27 0.73 -7.16 0.75
C ALA A 27 -0.57 -7.97 0.94
N ARG A 28 -0.50 -9.31 0.79
CA ARG A 28 -1.64 -10.20 1.03
C ARG A 28 -2.00 -10.23 2.51
N ASP A 29 -1.00 -10.33 3.39
CA ASP A 29 -1.21 -10.29 4.84
C ASP A 29 -1.83 -8.95 5.28
N PHE A 30 -1.47 -7.85 4.62
CA PHE A 30 -2.08 -6.54 4.85
C PHE A 30 -3.54 -6.47 4.39
N ILE A 31 -3.88 -7.12 3.26
CA ILE A 31 -5.28 -7.25 2.83
C ILE A 31 -6.08 -8.09 3.83
N ASP A 32 -5.54 -9.21 4.30
CA ASP A 32 -6.18 -10.04 5.33
C ASP A 32 -6.39 -9.25 6.62
N PHE A 33 -5.43 -8.38 7.00
CA PHE A 33 -5.58 -7.46 8.11
C PHE A 33 -6.70 -6.42 7.86
N CYS A 34 -6.75 -5.82 6.67
CA CYS A 34 -7.82 -4.88 6.29
C CYS A 34 -9.21 -5.54 6.38
N GLU A 35 -9.35 -6.75 5.84
CA GLU A 35 -10.59 -7.51 5.92
C GLU A 35 -11.00 -7.79 7.37
N LYS A 36 -10.08 -8.34 8.18
CA LYS A 36 -10.32 -8.64 9.61
C LYS A 36 -10.66 -7.41 10.44
N SER A 37 -10.16 -6.23 10.03
CA SER A 37 -10.42 -4.95 10.70
C SER A 37 -11.62 -4.17 10.11
N GLY A 38 -12.35 -4.76 9.16
CA GLY A 38 -13.53 -4.16 8.55
C GLY A 38 -13.23 -3.00 7.60
N GLN A 39 -11.97 -2.84 7.19
CA GLN A 39 -11.58 -1.84 6.19
C GLN A 39 -11.96 -2.33 4.80
N SER A 40 -12.63 -1.47 4.04
CA SER A 40 -13.14 -1.78 2.71
C SER A 40 -12.27 -1.21 1.58
N TYR A 41 -11.34 -0.32 1.92
CA TYR A 41 -10.45 0.33 0.96
C TYR A 41 -9.00 0.32 1.44
N TRP A 42 -8.09 0.09 0.50
CA TRP A 42 -6.67 0.37 0.65
C TRP A 42 -6.29 1.42 -0.39
N GLN A 43 -5.94 2.62 0.07
CA GLN A 43 -5.43 3.68 -0.79
C GLN A 43 -3.90 3.59 -0.86
N VAL A 44 -3.35 3.69 -2.06
CA VAL A 44 -1.90 3.68 -2.34
C VAL A 44 -1.49 4.99 -3.02
N LEU A 45 -0.18 5.27 -3.02
CA LEU A 45 0.42 6.32 -3.85
C LEU A 45 0.61 5.81 -5.30
N PRO A 46 0.91 6.68 -6.28
CA PRO A 46 1.18 6.20 -7.64
C PRO A 46 2.28 5.15 -7.69
N ILE A 47 2.12 4.17 -8.58
CA ILE A 47 2.97 2.96 -8.68
C ILE A 47 3.95 2.99 -9.86
N GLY A 48 4.13 4.17 -10.47
CA GLY A 48 5.12 4.37 -11.53
C GLY A 48 6.55 4.35 -10.97
N PRO A 49 7.57 4.27 -11.86
CA PRO A 49 8.95 4.45 -11.45
C PRO A 49 9.14 5.83 -10.83
N THR A 50 9.97 5.95 -9.80
CA THR A 50 10.32 7.25 -9.22
C THR A 50 11.53 7.85 -9.94
N GLY A 51 11.52 9.16 -10.14
CA GLY A 51 12.68 9.94 -10.57
C GLY A 51 13.59 10.34 -9.42
N TYR A 52 14.49 11.30 -9.67
CA TYR A 52 15.37 11.85 -8.64
C TYR A 52 14.54 12.49 -7.50
N GLY A 53 14.81 12.07 -6.25
CA GLY A 53 14.09 12.52 -5.05
C GLY A 53 12.94 11.60 -4.62
N ASP A 54 12.78 10.43 -5.24
CA ASP A 54 11.92 9.31 -4.80
C ASP A 54 10.43 9.66 -4.64
N SER A 55 9.98 10.78 -5.24
CA SER A 55 8.58 11.18 -5.23
C SER A 55 7.78 10.27 -6.15
N PRO A 56 6.72 9.60 -5.67
CA PRO A 56 5.84 8.79 -6.51
C PRO A 56 5.01 9.66 -7.48
N TYR A 57 5.04 10.98 -7.35
CA TYR A 57 4.38 11.92 -8.26
C TYR A 57 5.31 12.45 -9.36
N GLN A 58 6.56 11.98 -9.39
CA GLN A 58 7.56 12.38 -10.36
C GLN A 58 8.15 11.12 -11.01
N SER A 59 7.63 10.77 -12.18
CA SER A 59 8.00 9.60 -12.99
C SER A 59 8.56 9.98 -14.33
#